data_AF-A0A2G2MWQ9-F1
#
_entry.id   AF-A0A2G2MWQ9-F1
#
_cell.length_a   1.000
_cell.length_b   1.000
_cell.length_c   1.000
_cell.angle_alpha   90.00
_cell.angle_beta   90.00
_cell.angle_gamma   90.00
#
_symmetry.space_group_name_H-M   'P 1'
#
loop_
_entity.id
_entity.type
_entity.pdbx_description
1 polymer ?
#
loop_
_entity_poly.entity_id
_entity_poly.type
_entity_poly.pdbx_seq_one_letter_code
_entity_poly.pdbx_strand_id
1 'polypeptide(L)'
;MILRSITKHVRDQNWFAVGLDFFIVVFGVFVGLQVQQWSTERTADAHEIKLLGELRTELENSITVTTGRIDSFTQVGEAAQRSLEFLESGDDCGDDCWQFVIDFFHASQWQSISAPRITFDEMRREGLPRSRAVIEAVESHHVEISALAYTMNILPKYRNLVRGLIPLTIHDIYWIQCYKFEANKETYDLECPQSVPAEMSARTIAAIKAHPDIIPTLTVWAGDIRSTPVSLVDGIEDAERAIAAIDKELERRK
;
A
#
# COMPACT_ATOMS: atom_id res chain seq x y z
N MET A 1 75.35 54.25 16.29
CA MET A 1 74.99 53.38 17.43
C MET A 1 73.49 53.51 17.76
N ILE A 2 72.62 53.20 16.77
CA ILE A 2 71.14 53.32 16.88
C ILE A 2 70.43 52.00 16.51
N LEU A 3 71.18 51.00 16.05
CA LEU A 3 70.62 49.71 15.60
C LEU A 3 70.56 48.63 16.70
N ARG A 4 70.88 48.98 17.96
CA ARG A 4 70.95 48.01 19.07
C ARG A 4 69.79 48.10 20.06
N SER A 5 68.92 49.12 19.97
CA SER A 5 67.79 49.29 20.90
C SER A 5 66.43 48.89 20.33
N ILE A 6 66.26 48.77 19.02
CA ILE A 6 64.98 48.31 18.42
C ILE A 6 64.82 46.80 18.56
N THR A 7 65.91 46.03 18.46
CA THR A 7 65.89 44.57 18.58
C THR A 7 65.67 44.08 20.02
N LYS A 8 65.73 44.98 21.02
CA LYS A 8 65.50 44.63 22.43
C LYS A 8 64.02 44.73 22.84
N HIS A 9 63.20 45.46 22.08
CA HIS A 9 61.74 45.54 22.30
C HIS A 9 60.91 44.59 21.42
N VAL A 10 61.52 43.99 20.39
CA VAL A 10 60.87 42.91 19.58
C VAL A 10 61.06 41.53 20.24
N ARG A 11 61.96 41.42 21.21
CA ARG A 11 62.40 40.13 21.79
C ARG A 11 61.69 39.74 23.08
N ASP A 12 61.04 40.67 23.78
CA ASP A 12 60.36 40.35 25.03
C ASP A 12 58.89 40.77 24.95
N GLN A 13 58.02 39.76 25.02
CA GLN A 13 56.66 39.83 25.54
C GLN A 13 55.50 40.33 24.65
N ASN A 14 55.40 39.93 23.38
CA ASN A 14 54.07 39.89 22.71
C ASN A 14 53.88 38.73 21.72
N TRP A 15 54.90 37.93 21.41
CA TRP A 15 54.69 36.74 20.58
C TRP A 15 53.75 35.70 21.23
N PHE A 16 53.76 35.62 22.57
CA PHE A 16 52.76 34.86 23.31
C PHE A 16 51.36 35.44 23.18
N ALA A 17 51.21 36.77 23.20
CA ALA A 17 49.94 37.45 23.00
C ALA A 17 49.40 37.23 21.57
N VAL A 18 50.25 37.37 20.54
CA VAL A 18 49.87 37.09 19.14
C VAL A 18 49.52 35.62 18.93
N GLY A 19 50.24 34.69 19.56
CA GLY A 19 49.92 33.25 19.51
C GLY A 19 48.61 32.92 20.22
N LEU A 20 48.34 33.58 21.36
CA LEU A 20 47.08 33.46 22.08
C LEU A 20 45.90 34.02 21.27
N ASP A 21 46.07 35.20 20.65
CA ASP A 21 45.06 35.81 19.78
C ASP A 21 44.74 34.92 18.57
N PHE A 22 45.76 34.35 17.91
CA PHE A 22 45.57 33.41 16.82
C PHE A 22 44.83 32.13 17.29
N PHE A 23 45.22 31.58 18.44
CA PHE A 23 44.57 30.40 19.00
C PHE A 23 43.09 30.66 19.33
N ILE A 24 42.78 31.83 19.91
CA ILE A 24 41.40 32.24 20.21
C ILE A 24 40.58 32.33 18.91
N VAL A 25 41.13 32.92 17.84
CA VAL A 25 40.43 33.02 16.54
C VAL A 25 40.19 31.63 15.94
N VAL A 26 41.21 30.77 15.89
CA VAL A 26 41.08 29.40 15.35
C VAL A 26 40.07 28.58 16.18
N PHE A 27 40.14 28.67 17.50
CA PHE A 27 39.21 28.00 18.40
C PHE A 27 37.78 28.57 18.26
N GLY A 28 37.64 29.88 18.06
CA GLY A 28 36.36 30.53 17.79
C GLY A 28 35.70 30.03 16.50
N VAL A 29 36.47 29.93 15.41
CA VAL A 29 35.98 29.36 14.14
C VAL A 29 35.66 27.87 14.30
N PHE A 30 36.51 27.11 14.99
CA PHE A 30 36.26 25.69 15.28
C PHE A 30 34.96 25.49 16.05
N VAL A 31 34.75 26.20 17.17
CA VAL A 31 33.52 26.15 17.95
C VAL A 31 32.32 26.61 17.13
N GLY A 32 32.46 27.65 16.31
CA GLY A 32 31.41 28.11 15.40
C GLY A 32 30.95 27.03 14.42
N LEU A 33 31.90 26.31 13.80
CA LEU A 33 31.61 25.17 12.92
C LEU A 33 30.97 24.01 13.69
N GLN A 34 31.44 23.70 14.90
CA GLN A 34 30.86 22.65 15.74
C GLN A 34 29.41 22.97 16.15
N VAL A 35 29.11 24.21 16.53
CA VAL A 35 27.74 24.65 16.87
C VAL A 35 26.82 24.56 15.65
N GLN A 36 27.32 24.96 14.47
CA GLN A 36 26.56 24.86 13.23
C GLN A 36 26.28 23.40 12.83
N GLN A 37 27.26 22.50 12.98
CA GLN A 37 27.07 21.06 12.78
C GLN A 37 26.01 20.50 13.74
N TRP A 38 26.13 20.82 15.04
CA TRP A 38 25.16 20.37 16.05
C TRP A 38 23.74 20.84 15.76
N SER A 39 23.56 22.10 15.35
CA SER A 39 22.26 22.61 14.94
C SER A 39 21.70 21.87 13.73
N THR A 40 22.55 21.55 12.75
CA THR A 40 22.14 20.87 11.51
C THR A 40 21.74 19.42 11.79
N GLU A 41 22.52 18.71 12.60
CA GLU A 41 22.22 17.33 13.03
C GLU A 41 20.87 17.26 13.78
N ARG A 42 20.63 18.20 14.70
CA ARG A 42 19.36 18.26 15.44
C ARG A 42 18.16 18.50 14.52
N THR A 43 18.31 19.36 13.51
CA THR A 43 17.25 19.60 12.52
C THR A 43 17.01 18.35 11.65
N ALA A 44 18.06 17.65 11.24
CA ALA A 44 17.95 16.41 10.47
C ALA A 44 17.28 15.29 11.30
N ASP A 45 17.59 15.18 12.58
CA ASP A 45 16.96 14.23 13.50
C ASP A 45 15.46 14.49 13.64
N ALA A 46 15.07 15.75 13.85
CA ALA A 46 13.66 16.14 13.96
C ALA A 46 12.88 15.90 12.66
N HIS A 47 13.52 16.14 11.51
CA HIS A 47 12.94 15.87 10.19
C HIS A 47 12.70 14.37 9.96
N GLU A 48 13.69 13.53 10.27
CA GLU A 48 13.51 12.07 10.14
C GLU A 48 12.44 11.53 11.09
N ILE A 49 12.36 12.03 12.34
CA ILE A 49 11.28 11.65 13.27
C ILE A 49 9.90 11.98 12.70
N LYS A 50 9.76 13.15 12.05
CA LYS A 50 8.51 13.54 11.39
C LYS A 50 8.17 12.56 10.26
N LEU A 51 9.11 12.30 9.35
CA LEU A 51 8.90 11.40 8.21
C LEU A 51 8.64 9.95 8.65
N LEU A 52 9.27 9.48 9.71
CA LEU A 52 8.97 8.17 10.31
C LEU A 52 7.52 8.10 10.82
N GLY A 53 7.02 9.18 11.42
CA GLY A 53 5.61 9.27 11.81
C GLY A 53 4.65 9.25 10.62
N GLU A 54 4.98 9.96 9.54
CA GLU A 54 4.19 9.95 8.30
C GLU A 54 4.19 8.56 7.64
N LEU A 55 5.36 7.90 7.58
CA LEU A 55 5.51 6.55 7.04
C LEU A 55 4.72 5.53 7.87
N ARG A 56 4.73 5.67 9.19
CA ARG A 56 3.92 4.83 10.09
C ARG A 56 2.43 4.94 9.77
N THR A 57 1.92 6.17 9.60
CA THR A 57 0.52 6.40 9.21
C THR A 57 0.20 5.89 7.80
N GLU A 58 1.14 5.99 6.86
CA GLU A 58 1.01 5.39 5.52
C GLU A 58 0.82 3.86 5.61
N LEU A 59 1.60 3.19 6.45
CA LEU A 59 1.48 1.74 6.68
C LEU A 59 0.16 1.35 7.38
N GLU A 60 -0.30 2.11 8.38
CA GLU A 60 -1.60 1.87 9.04
C GLU A 60 -2.78 2.00 8.06
N ASN A 61 -2.72 2.99 7.17
CA ASN A 61 -3.69 3.13 6.10
C ASN A 61 -3.60 1.97 5.09
N SER A 62 -2.38 1.51 4.76
CA SER A 62 -2.15 0.35 3.90
C SER A 62 -2.79 -0.92 4.48
N ILE A 63 -2.65 -1.16 5.79
CA ILE A 63 -3.31 -2.27 6.50
C ILE A 63 -4.82 -2.16 6.36
N THR A 64 -5.40 -1.00 6.69
CA THR A 64 -6.85 -0.78 6.65
C THR A 64 -7.45 -1.06 5.27
N VAL A 65 -6.81 -0.53 4.21
CA VAL A 65 -7.24 -0.76 2.82
C VAL A 65 -7.08 -2.23 2.44
N THR A 66 -5.99 -2.87 2.85
CA THR A 66 -5.72 -4.28 2.54
C THR A 66 -6.71 -5.23 3.22
N THR A 67 -7.07 -4.97 4.48
CA THR A 67 -8.15 -5.69 5.17
C THR A 67 -9.48 -5.57 4.43
N GLY A 68 -9.83 -4.37 3.96
CA GLY A 68 -11.03 -4.17 3.14
C GLY A 68 -11.03 -5.03 1.86
N ARG A 69 -9.88 -5.14 1.18
CA ARG A 69 -9.73 -5.97 -0.02
C ARG A 69 -9.82 -7.47 0.27
N ILE A 70 -9.30 -7.93 1.42
CA ILE A 70 -9.45 -9.32 1.86
C ILE A 70 -10.95 -9.68 1.96
N ASP A 71 -11.74 -8.82 2.60
CA ASP A 71 -13.19 -9.04 2.74
C ASP A 71 -13.89 -9.06 1.38
N SER A 72 -13.52 -8.16 0.47
CA SER A 72 -14.06 -8.10 -0.88
C SER A 72 -13.72 -9.37 -1.67
N PHE A 73 -12.45 -9.78 -1.71
CA PHE A 73 -12.01 -10.98 -2.44
C PHE A 73 -12.59 -12.27 -1.88
N THR A 74 -12.84 -12.32 -0.57
CA THR A 74 -13.55 -13.44 0.05
C THR A 74 -14.97 -13.56 -0.51
N GLN A 75 -15.73 -12.47 -0.54
CA GLN A 75 -17.08 -12.45 -1.13
C GLN A 75 -17.07 -12.82 -2.63
N VAL A 76 -16.07 -12.35 -3.39
CA VAL A 76 -15.91 -12.74 -4.81
C VAL A 76 -15.65 -14.23 -4.95
N GLY A 77 -14.78 -14.80 -4.11
CA GLY A 77 -14.48 -16.23 -4.12
C GLY A 77 -15.68 -17.10 -3.76
N GLU A 78 -16.48 -16.68 -2.78
CA GLU A 78 -17.71 -17.37 -2.40
C GLU A 78 -18.78 -17.31 -3.51
N ALA A 79 -18.94 -16.16 -4.16
CA ALA A 79 -19.85 -16.03 -5.31
C ALA A 79 -19.38 -16.87 -6.51
N ALA A 80 -18.07 -16.93 -6.75
CA ALA A 80 -17.48 -17.77 -7.78
C ALA A 80 -17.72 -19.26 -7.49
N GLN A 81 -17.60 -19.67 -6.22
CA GLN A 81 -17.92 -21.04 -5.81
C GLN A 81 -19.39 -21.38 -6.06
N ARG A 82 -20.34 -20.56 -5.60
CA ARG A 82 -21.78 -20.78 -5.85
C ARG A 82 -22.09 -20.84 -7.35
N SER A 83 -21.47 -19.95 -8.13
CA SER A 83 -21.62 -19.92 -9.58
C SER A 83 -21.10 -21.20 -10.25
N LEU A 84 -19.95 -21.73 -9.82
CA LEU A 84 -19.40 -22.99 -10.33
C LEU A 84 -20.27 -24.19 -9.95
N GLU A 85 -20.70 -24.27 -8.68
CA GLU A 85 -21.59 -25.33 -8.20
C GLU A 85 -22.90 -25.39 -9.02
N PHE A 86 -23.48 -24.23 -9.32
CA PHE A 86 -24.66 -24.11 -10.20
C PHE A 86 -24.39 -24.58 -11.64
N LEU A 87 -23.24 -24.21 -12.21
CA LEU A 87 -22.87 -24.63 -13.57
C LEU A 87 -22.62 -26.14 -13.65
N GLU A 88 -22.00 -26.72 -12.63
CA GLU A 88 -21.66 -28.13 -12.54
C GLU A 88 -22.89 -29.02 -12.29
N SER A 89 -23.87 -28.55 -11.52
CA SER A 89 -25.11 -29.29 -11.30
C SER A 89 -25.92 -29.44 -12.59
N GLY A 90 -25.83 -28.45 -13.48
CA GLY A 90 -26.56 -28.40 -14.75
C GLY A 90 -28.04 -28.01 -14.59
N ASP A 91 -28.50 -27.77 -13.36
CA ASP A 91 -29.89 -27.48 -13.02
C ASP A 91 -30.41 -26.20 -13.67
N ASP A 92 -31.74 -26.09 -13.78
CA ASP A 92 -32.39 -24.84 -14.15
C ASP A 92 -32.33 -23.86 -12.96
N CYS A 93 -32.24 -22.56 -13.24
CA CYS A 93 -32.22 -21.55 -12.20
C CYS A 93 -33.58 -21.31 -11.53
N GLY A 94 -34.68 -21.80 -12.11
CA GLY A 94 -36.02 -21.70 -11.53
C GLY A 94 -36.43 -20.25 -11.25
N ASP A 95 -36.96 -20.02 -10.06
CA ASP A 95 -37.32 -18.66 -9.60
C ASP A 95 -36.09 -17.84 -9.15
N ASP A 96 -34.94 -18.49 -8.97
CA ASP A 96 -33.71 -17.90 -8.41
C ASP A 96 -32.75 -17.36 -9.48
N CYS A 97 -33.16 -17.31 -10.77
CA CYS A 97 -32.31 -16.83 -11.86
C CYS A 97 -31.70 -15.44 -11.60
N TRP A 98 -32.41 -14.57 -10.88
CA TRP A 98 -31.85 -13.27 -10.49
C TRP A 98 -30.64 -13.43 -9.56
N GLN A 99 -30.75 -14.24 -8.51
CA GLN A 99 -29.67 -14.47 -7.55
C GLN A 99 -28.43 -15.02 -8.25
N PHE A 100 -28.60 -15.96 -9.19
CA PHE A 100 -27.47 -16.48 -9.95
C PHE A 100 -26.81 -15.44 -10.86
N VAL A 101 -27.59 -14.53 -11.48
CA VAL A 101 -27.00 -13.42 -12.27
C VAL A 101 -26.15 -12.53 -11.36
N ILE A 102 -26.61 -12.27 -10.14
CA ILE A 102 -25.87 -11.51 -9.15
C ILE A 102 -24.61 -12.23 -8.70
N ASP A 103 -24.66 -13.54 -8.46
CA ASP A 103 -23.46 -14.33 -8.14
C ASP A 103 -22.44 -14.31 -9.28
N PHE A 104 -22.86 -14.43 -10.54
CA PHE A 104 -21.96 -14.30 -11.69
C PHE A 104 -21.33 -12.89 -11.77
N PHE A 105 -22.10 -11.85 -11.43
CA PHE A 105 -21.60 -10.47 -11.38
C PHE A 105 -20.63 -10.26 -10.21
N HIS A 106 -20.94 -10.78 -9.02
CA HIS A 106 -20.08 -10.76 -7.82
C HIS A 106 -18.75 -11.47 -8.10
N ALA A 107 -18.83 -12.67 -8.68
CA ALA A 107 -17.65 -13.42 -9.11
C ALA A 107 -16.81 -12.64 -10.14
N SER A 108 -17.39 -11.69 -10.88
CA SER A 108 -16.67 -10.87 -11.87
C SER A 108 -15.91 -9.68 -11.25
N GLN A 109 -16.09 -9.42 -9.96
CA GLN A 109 -15.50 -8.25 -9.32
C GLN A 109 -13.99 -8.39 -9.22
N TRP A 110 -13.31 -7.27 -9.40
CA TRP A 110 -11.85 -7.19 -9.49
C TRP A 110 -11.42 -5.84 -8.95
N GLN A 111 -10.36 -5.85 -8.14
CA GLN A 111 -9.76 -4.66 -7.56
C GLN A 111 -8.26 -4.72 -7.77
N SER A 112 -7.66 -3.57 -8.05
CA SER A 112 -6.20 -3.47 -8.11
C SER A 112 -5.60 -3.54 -6.71
N ILE A 113 -4.51 -4.29 -6.57
CA ILE A 113 -3.68 -4.40 -5.38
C ILE A 113 -2.50 -3.45 -5.52
N SER A 114 -2.24 -2.67 -4.47
CA SER A 114 -1.13 -1.72 -4.43
C SER A 114 -0.76 -1.39 -2.99
N ALA A 115 0.54 -1.27 -2.71
CA ALA A 115 1.08 -0.64 -1.51
C ALA A 115 1.69 0.72 -1.93
N PRO A 116 1.13 1.86 -1.45
CA PRO A 116 1.77 3.16 -1.63
C PRO A 116 3.21 3.14 -1.10
N ARG A 117 4.11 3.87 -1.78
CA ARG A 117 5.53 4.04 -1.40
C ARG A 117 5.93 5.51 -1.33
N ILE A 118 4.96 6.42 -1.23
CA ILE A 118 5.19 7.85 -1.47
C ILE A 118 6.16 8.41 -0.43
N THR A 119 5.84 8.21 0.85
CA THR A 119 6.66 8.69 1.96
C THR A 119 8.00 7.98 1.99
N PHE A 120 7.99 6.66 1.76
CA PHE A 120 9.23 5.88 1.78
C PHE A 120 10.19 6.28 0.67
N ASP A 121 9.72 6.45 -0.56
CA ASP A 121 10.58 6.85 -1.68
C ASP A 121 11.15 8.27 -1.52
N GLU A 122 10.37 9.19 -0.94
CA GLU A 122 10.84 10.52 -0.53
C GLU A 122 11.97 10.40 0.48
N MET A 123 11.77 9.64 1.56
CA MET A 123 12.81 9.36 2.56
C MET A 123 14.06 8.76 1.92
N ARG A 124 13.93 7.77 1.03
CA ARG A 124 15.06 7.11 0.38
C ARG A 124 15.90 8.08 -0.45
N ARG A 125 15.28 9.07 -1.12
CA ARG A 125 15.99 10.12 -1.88
C ARG A 125 16.82 11.03 -0.98
N GLU A 126 16.39 11.24 0.25
CA GLU A 126 17.11 12.03 1.26
C GLU A 126 18.15 11.21 2.04
N GLY A 127 18.29 9.91 1.74
CA GLY A 127 19.18 9.01 2.49
C GLY A 127 18.58 8.50 3.81
N LEU A 128 17.27 8.64 3.99
CA LEU A 128 16.49 8.21 5.15
C LEU A 128 15.69 6.91 4.84
N PRO A 129 15.13 6.25 5.86
CA PRO A 129 15.56 6.35 7.26
C PRO A 129 17.00 5.87 7.42
N ARG A 130 17.73 6.39 8.40
CA ARG A 130 19.11 5.94 8.71
C ARG A 130 19.13 4.53 9.27
N SER A 131 18.03 4.09 9.87
CA SER A 131 17.90 2.76 10.46
C SER A 131 17.76 1.69 9.39
N ARG A 132 18.76 0.81 9.29
CA ARG A 132 18.74 -0.34 8.36
C ARG A 132 17.58 -1.29 8.62
N ALA A 133 17.22 -1.48 9.90
CA ALA A 133 16.10 -2.34 10.28
C ALA A 133 14.75 -1.80 9.77
N VAL A 134 14.55 -0.48 9.80
CA VAL A 134 13.34 0.15 9.22
C VAL A 134 13.32 -0.02 7.70
N ILE A 135 14.46 0.22 7.03
CA ILE A 135 14.57 0.01 5.58
C ILE A 135 14.18 -1.42 5.21
N GLU A 136 14.77 -2.42 5.88
CA GLU A 136 14.55 -3.83 5.55
C GLU A 136 13.09 -4.25 5.79
N ALA A 137 12.47 -3.82 6.90
CA ALA A 137 11.09 -4.15 7.19
C ALA A 137 10.10 -3.52 6.20
N VAL A 138 10.28 -2.25 5.85
CA VAL A 138 9.41 -1.54 4.89
C VAL A 138 9.59 -2.09 3.47
N GLU A 139 10.82 -2.40 3.05
CA GLU A 139 11.06 -3.03 1.75
C GLU A 139 10.45 -4.42 1.64
N SER A 140 10.49 -5.24 2.71
CA SER A 140 9.84 -6.56 2.73
C SER A 140 8.35 -6.45 2.40
N HIS A 141 7.63 -5.57 3.12
CA HIS A 141 6.22 -5.30 2.87
C HIS A 141 5.94 -4.91 1.42
N HIS A 142 6.75 -3.99 0.87
CA HIS A 142 6.53 -3.54 -0.50
C HIS A 142 6.86 -4.61 -1.55
N VAL A 143 7.89 -5.42 -1.34
CA VAL A 143 8.24 -6.52 -2.25
C VAL A 143 7.12 -7.55 -2.29
N GLU A 144 6.57 -7.93 -1.13
CA GLU A 144 5.49 -8.91 -1.04
C GLU A 144 4.23 -8.43 -1.79
N ILE A 145 3.78 -7.21 -1.49
CA ILE A 145 2.60 -6.64 -2.17
C ILE A 145 2.86 -6.43 -3.67
N SER A 146 4.07 -6.06 -4.07
CA SER A 146 4.40 -5.87 -5.50
C SER A 146 4.40 -7.18 -6.28
N ALA A 147 4.86 -8.27 -5.67
CA ALA A 147 4.85 -9.59 -6.29
C ALA A 147 3.41 -10.05 -6.56
N LEU A 148 2.51 -9.89 -5.59
CA LEU A 148 1.09 -10.19 -5.74
C LEU A 148 0.41 -9.27 -6.76
N ALA A 149 0.73 -7.97 -6.74
CA ALA A 149 0.18 -6.99 -7.66
C ALA A 149 0.51 -7.31 -9.13
N TYR A 150 1.66 -7.91 -9.42
CA TYR A 150 2.06 -8.25 -10.80
C TYR A 150 1.07 -9.21 -11.48
N THR A 151 0.56 -10.20 -10.75
CA THR A 151 -0.41 -11.17 -11.28
C THR A 151 -1.83 -10.65 -11.15
N MET A 152 -2.18 -10.08 -10.00
CA MET A 152 -3.55 -9.68 -9.69
C MET A 152 -3.98 -8.38 -10.38
N ASN A 153 -3.05 -7.52 -10.80
CA ASN A 153 -3.40 -6.28 -11.52
C ASN A 153 -3.64 -6.49 -13.03
N ILE A 154 -3.70 -7.74 -13.48
CA ILE A 154 -4.15 -8.08 -14.82
C ILE A 154 -5.66 -8.32 -14.78
N LEU A 155 -6.41 -7.59 -15.60
CA LEU A 155 -7.86 -7.72 -15.65
C LEU A 155 -8.24 -9.17 -16.05
N PRO A 156 -9.02 -9.90 -15.22
CA PRO A 156 -9.30 -11.31 -15.47
C PRO A 156 -10.18 -11.49 -16.69
N LYS A 157 -9.87 -12.50 -17.51
CA LYS A 157 -10.64 -12.82 -18.73
C LYS A 157 -12.11 -13.07 -18.42
N TYR A 158 -12.39 -13.78 -17.33
CA TYR A 158 -13.73 -14.08 -16.85
C TYR A 158 -14.58 -12.82 -16.71
N ARG A 159 -14.04 -11.74 -16.13
CA ARG A 159 -14.77 -10.48 -15.92
C ARG A 159 -15.30 -9.92 -17.23
N ASN A 160 -14.45 -9.78 -18.25
CA ASN A 160 -14.88 -9.24 -19.54
C ASN A 160 -15.89 -10.16 -20.23
N LEU A 161 -15.68 -11.48 -20.13
CA LEU A 161 -16.53 -12.48 -20.74
C LEU A 161 -17.94 -12.44 -20.14
N VAL A 162 -18.07 -12.66 -18.83
CA VAL A 162 -19.39 -12.74 -18.16
C VAL A 162 -20.13 -11.41 -18.25
N ARG A 163 -19.43 -10.28 -18.12
CA ARG A 163 -20.03 -8.95 -18.24
C ARG A 163 -20.54 -8.63 -19.65
N GLY A 164 -19.94 -9.23 -20.68
CA GLY A 164 -20.43 -9.12 -22.05
C GLY A 164 -21.72 -9.92 -22.31
N LEU A 165 -22.01 -10.92 -21.48
CA LEU A 165 -23.23 -11.73 -21.56
C LEU A 165 -24.39 -11.14 -20.73
N ILE A 166 -24.08 -10.26 -19.78
CA ILE A 166 -25.06 -9.62 -18.90
C ILE A 166 -25.58 -8.33 -19.57
N PRO A 167 -26.90 -8.16 -19.77
CA PRO A 167 -27.49 -6.96 -20.36
C PRO A 167 -27.16 -5.68 -19.59
N LEU A 168 -26.92 -4.56 -20.29
CA LEU A 168 -26.55 -3.27 -19.68
C LEU A 168 -27.52 -2.81 -18.58
N THR A 169 -28.82 -3.07 -18.72
CA THR A 169 -29.82 -2.76 -17.69
C THR A 169 -29.52 -3.42 -16.34
N ILE A 170 -28.98 -4.64 -16.34
CA ILE A 170 -28.59 -5.34 -15.11
C ILE A 170 -27.33 -4.69 -14.53
N HIS A 171 -26.37 -4.24 -15.36
CA HIS A 171 -25.19 -3.50 -14.87
C HIS A 171 -25.63 -2.22 -14.14
N ASP A 172 -26.53 -1.44 -14.72
CA ASP A 172 -27.00 -0.18 -14.14
C ASP A 172 -27.62 -0.41 -12.76
N ILE A 173 -28.48 -1.43 -12.64
CA ILE A 173 -29.13 -1.82 -11.39
C ILE A 173 -28.11 -2.31 -10.36
N TYR A 174 -27.19 -3.17 -10.79
CA TYR A 174 -26.17 -3.77 -9.93
C TYR A 174 -25.37 -2.70 -9.18
N TRP A 175 -24.86 -1.69 -9.91
CA TRP A 175 -24.03 -0.64 -9.32
C TRP A 175 -24.79 0.30 -8.38
N ILE A 176 -26.12 0.36 -8.49
CA ILE A 176 -26.97 1.21 -7.63
C ILE A 176 -27.40 0.46 -6.37
N GLN A 177 -27.69 -0.84 -6.48
CA GLN A 177 -28.41 -1.57 -5.44
C GLN A 177 -27.60 -2.66 -4.75
N CYS A 178 -26.57 -3.20 -5.41
CA CYS A 178 -25.93 -4.46 -5.01
C CYS A 178 -24.42 -4.30 -4.75
N TYR A 179 -23.95 -3.06 -4.76
CA TYR A 179 -22.58 -2.65 -4.53
C TYR A 179 -22.54 -1.44 -3.61
N LYS A 180 -21.59 -1.42 -2.68
CA LYS A 180 -21.31 -0.27 -1.80
C LYS A 180 -19.81 0.00 -1.77
N PHE A 181 -19.44 1.28 -1.81
CA PHE A 181 -18.08 1.74 -1.61
C PHE A 181 -18.03 2.78 -0.48
N GLU A 182 -17.54 2.37 0.68
CA GLU A 182 -17.48 3.21 1.87
C GLU A 182 -16.12 3.03 2.55
N ALA A 183 -15.49 4.12 2.98
CA ALA A 183 -14.20 4.09 3.68
C ALA A 183 -13.11 3.23 3.01
N ASN A 184 -13.00 3.30 1.67
CA ASN A 184 -12.06 2.50 0.85
C ASN A 184 -12.32 0.99 0.82
N LYS A 185 -13.51 0.54 1.23
CA LYS A 185 -13.94 -0.86 1.19
C LYS A 185 -15.05 -1.04 0.16
N GLU A 186 -14.90 -2.04 -0.70
CA GLU A 186 -15.96 -2.53 -1.59
C GLU A 186 -16.71 -3.66 -0.89
N THR A 187 -18.04 -3.57 -0.84
CA THR A 187 -18.90 -4.64 -0.30
C THR A 187 -19.98 -4.97 -1.31
N TYR A 188 -20.29 -6.26 -1.42
CA TYR A 188 -21.27 -6.77 -2.39
C TYR A 188 -22.48 -7.32 -1.65
N ASP A 189 -23.65 -6.80 -1.97
CA ASP A 189 -24.87 -7.12 -1.23
C ASP A 189 -25.45 -8.45 -1.72
N LEU A 190 -25.38 -9.49 -0.88
CA LEU A 190 -25.89 -10.83 -1.21
C LEU A 190 -27.42 -10.84 -1.36
N GLU A 191 -28.13 -9.92 -0.70
CA GLU A 191 -29.59 -9.78 -0.74
C GLU A 191 -30.02 -8.72 -1.76
N CYS A 192 -29.38 -8.73 -2.93
CA CYS A 192 -29.67 -7.83 -4.04
C CYS A 192 -31.14 -7.98 -4.50
N PRO A 193 -32.00 -6.96 -4.37
CA PRO A 193 -33.43 -7.08 -4.66
C PRO A 193 -33.67 -7.32 -6.15
N GLN A 194 -34.66 -8.17 -6.48
CA GLN A 194 -35.02 -8.40 -7.87
C GLN A 194 -35.62 -7.14 -8.49
N SER A 195 -34.85 -6.55 -9.41
CA SER A 195 -35.18 -5.26 -10.03
C SER A 195 -35.37 -5.35 -11.56
N VAL A 196 -35.31 -6.56 -12.14
CA VAL A 196 -35.60 -6.83 -13.56
C VAL A 196 -36.64 -7.95 -13.72
N PRO A 197 -37.34 -7.99 -14.87
CA PRO A 197 -38.26 -9.09 -15.18
C PRO A 197 -37.55 -10.45 -15.13
N ALA A 198 -38.21 -11.47 -14.55
CA ALA A 198 -37.65 -12.83 -14.41
C ALA A 198 -37.15 -13.42 -15.74
N GLU A 199 -37.85 -13.16 -16.85
CA GLU A 199 -37.45 -13.59 -18.19
C GLU A 199 -36.08 -13.01 -18.63
N MET A 200 -35.74 -11.79 -18.19
CA MET A 200 -34.43 -11.20 -18.48
C MET A 200 -33.32 -11.95 -17.73
N SER A 201 -33.53 -12.27 -16.45
CA SER A 201 -32.60 -13.07 -15.66
C SER A 201 -32.42 -14.46 -16.25
N ALA A 202 -33.52 -15.15 -16.58
CA ALA A 202 -33.49 -16.49 -17.17
C ALA A 202 -32.72 -16.52 -18.52
N ARG A 203 -32.96 -15.54 -19.40
CA ARG A 203 -32.20 -15.43 -20.67
C ARG A 203 -30.72 -15.15 -20.46
N THR A 204 -30.38 -14.34 -19.44
CA THR A 204 -28.99 -14.05 -19.09
C THR A 204 -28.28 -15.31 -18.60
N ILE A 205 -28.92 -16.08 -17.72
CA ILE A 205 -28.40 -17.38 -17.26
C ILE A 205 -28.23 -18.36 -18.42
N ALA A 206 -29.21 -18.46 -19.32
CA ALA A 206 -29.10 -19.31 -20.49
C ALA A 206 -27.90 -18.92 -21.38
N ALA A 207 -27.66 -17.63 -21.59
CA ALA A 207 -26.50 -17.14 -22.35
C ALA A 207 -25.16 -17.48 -21.66
N ILE A 208 -25.09 -17.36 -20.33
CA ILE A 208 -23.92 -17.72 -19.54
C ILE A 208 -23.66 -19.24 -19.60
N LYS A 209 -24.68 -20.07 -19.35
CA LYS A 209 -24.58 -21.54 -19.42
C LYS A 209 -24.14 -22.04 -20.80
N ALA A 210 -24.58 -21.36 -21.87
CA ALA A 210 -24.25 -21.74 -23.24
C ALA A 210 -22.83 -21.36 -23.68
N HIS A 211 -22.12 -20.50 -22.95
CA HIS A 211 -20.81 -20.02 -23.35
C HIS A 211 -19.68 -20.94 -22.87
N PRO A 212 -18.90 -21.57 -23.80
CA PRO A 212 -17.96 -22.64 -23.44
C PRO A 212 -16.81 -22.16 -22.53
N ASP A 213 -16.43 -20.89 -22.62
CA ASP A 213 -15.31 -20.35 -21.84
C ASP A 213 -15.69 -19.90 -20.42
N ILE A 214 -16.98 -19.93 -20.03
CA ILE A 214 -17.39 -19.44 -18.69
C ILE A 214 -16.79 -20.29 -17.58
N ILE A 215 -16.99 -21.61 -17.60
CA ILE A 215 -16.43 -22.52 -16.60
C ILE A 215 -14.90 -22.39 -16.51
N PRO A 216 -14.11 -22.60 -17.58
CA PRO A 216 -12.66 -22.58 -17.46
C PRO A 216 -12.10 -21.22 -17.02
N THR A 217 -12.68 -20.10 -17.49
CA THR A 217 -12.20 -18.78 -17.05
C THR A 217 -12.61 -18.44 -15.62
N LEU A 218 -13.81 -18.84 -15.19
CA LEU A 218 -14.27 -18.70 -13.81
C LEU A 218 -13.44 -19.57 -12.86
N THR A 219 -13.12 -20.82 -13.23
CA THR A 219 -12.29 -21.71 -12.41
C THR A 219 -10.90 -21.12 -12.17
N VAL A 220 -10.25 -20.59 -13.21
CA VAL A 220 -8.94 -19.92 -13.07
C VAL A 220 -9.06 -18.72 -12.14
N TRP A 221 -10.04 -17.85 -12.40
CA TRP A 221 -10.25 -16.66 -11.58
C TRP A 221 -10.59 -16.98 -10.12
N ALA A 222 -11.42 -17.99 -9.87
CA ALA A 222 -11.78 -18.46 -8.53
C ALA A 222 -10.55 -18.99 -7.77
N GLY A 223 -9.65 -19.70 -8.46
CA GLY A 223 -8.38 -20.14 -7.89
C GLY A 223 -7.51 -18.96 -7.43
N ASP A 224 -7.32 -17.99 -8.32
CA ASP A 224 -6.54 -16.78 -8.03
C ASP A 224 -7.14 -15.99 -6.86
N ILE A 225 -8.45 -15.73 -6.89
CA ILE A 225 -9.13 -14.91 -5.88
C ILE A 225 -9.19 -15.57 -4.51
N ARG A 226 -9.26 -16.90 -4.44
CA ARG A 226 -9.26 -17.63 -3.15
C ARG A 226 -7.89 -17.68 -2.51
N SER A 227 -6.82 -17.63 -3.30
CA SER A 227 -5.44 -17.60 -2.79
C SER A 227 -5.00 -16.19 -2.36
N THR A 228 -5.54 -15.16 -3.00
CA THR A 228 -5.14 -13.76 -2.78
C THR A 228 -5.27 -13.28 -1.32
N PRO A 229 -6.36 -13.56 -0.59
CA PRO A 229 -6.47 -13.20 0.82
C PRO A 229 -5.32 -13.70 1.69
N VAL A 230 -4.79 -14.90 1.42
CA VAL A 230 -3.68 -15.48 2.20
C VAL A 230 -2.43 -14.60 2.04
N SER A 231 -2.04 -14.27 0.80
CA SER A 231 -0.89 -13.38 0.54
C SER A 231 -1.10 -11.96 1.07
N LEU A 232 -2.34 -11.45 1.09
CA LEU A 232 -2.62 -10.14 1.66
C LEU A 232 -2.50 -10.13 3.20
N VAL A 233 -2.79 -11.24 3.89
CA VAL A 233 -2.54 -11.38 5.33
C VAL A 233 -1.04 -11.33 5.60
N ASP A 234 -0.22 -12.05 4.83
CA ASP A 234 1.24 -12.01 4.95
C ASP A 234 1.79 -10.57 4.76
N GLY A 235 1.24 -9.85 3.78
CA GLY A 235 1.56 -8.44 3.55
C GLY A 235 1.16 -7.50 4.70
N ILE A 236 0.05 -7.77 5.39
CA ILE A 236 -0.35 -7.05 6.61
C ILE A 236 0.64 -7.31 7.74
N GLU A 237 1.03 -8.56 7.98
CA GLU A 237 2.01 -8.89 9.02
C GLU A 237 3.36 -8.19 8.75
N ASP A 238 3.78 -8.09 7.50
CA ASP A 238 4.97 -7.33 7.10
C ASP A 238 4.84 -5.82 7.38
N ALA A 239 3.66 -5.25 7.14
CA ALA A 239 3.39 -3.85 7.49
C ALA A 239 3.43 -3.62 9.01
N GLU A 240 2.88 -4.55 9.80
CA GLU A 240 2.94 -4.51 11.27
C GLU A 240 4.38 -4.62 11.78
N ARG A 241 5.21 -5.49 11.17
CA ARG A 241 6.65 -5.57 11.45
C ARG A 241 7.36 -4.25 11.15
N ALA A 242 7.03 -3.60 10.04
CA ALA A 242 7.57 -2.30 9.67
C ALA A 242 7.16 -1.20 10.65
N ILE A 243 5.89 -1.16 11.07
CA ILE A 243 5.40 -0.24 12.11
C ILE A 243 6.16 -0.45 13.42
N ALA A 244 6.33 -1.69 13.87
CA ALA A 244 7.07 -2.00 15.09
C ALA A 244 8.55 -1.56 15.01
N ALA A 245 9.18 -1.69 13.84
CA ALA A 245 10.54 -1.21 13.63
C ALA A 245 10.64 0.32 13.68
N ILE A 246 9.64 1.02 13.13
CA ILE A 246 9.52 2.48 13.20
C ILE A 246 9.31 2.94 14.64
N ASP A 247 8.37 2.33 15.37
CA ASP A 247 8.07 2.68 16.76
C ASP A 247 9.30 2.52 17.66
N LYS A 248 10.04 1.42 17.51
CA LYS A 248 11.31 1.21 18.21
C LYS A 248 12.36 2.28 17.89
N GLU A 249 12.44 2.71 16.63
CA GLU A 249 13.39 3.76 16.22
C GLU A 249 12.99 5.14 16.74
N LEU A 250 11.68 5.43 16.80
CA LEU A 250 11.15 6.64 17.41
C LEU A 250 11.41 6.68 18.92
N GLU A 251 11.23 5.56 19.62
CA GLU A 251 11.54 5.44 21.05
C GLU A 251 13.04 5.65 21.35
N ARG A 252 13.93 5.13 20.51
CA ARG A 252 15.39 5.31 20.65
C ARG A 252 15.83 6.78 20.54
N ARG A 253 15.01 7.63 19.91
CA ARG A 253 15.31 9.04 19.62
C ARG A 253 14.59 10.03 20.53
N LYS A 254 13.75 9.55 21.45
CA LYS A 254 13.20 10.36 22.56
C LYS A 254 14.28 10.58 23.63
#